data_AF-A0A7X8DY38-F1
#
_entry.id   AF-A0A7X8DY38-F1
#
_cell.length_a   1.000
_cell.length_b   1.000
_cell.length_c   1.000
_cell.angle_alpha   90.00
_cell.angle_beta   90.00
_cell.angle_gamma   90.00
#
_symmetry.space_group_name_H-M   'P 1'
#
loop_
_entity.id
_entity.type
_entity.pdbx_description
1 polymer ?
#
loop_
_entity_poly.entity_id
_entity_poly.type
_entity_poly.pdbx_seq_one_letter_code
_entity_poly.pdbx_strand_id
1 'polypeptide(L)'
;MDRRGRKQQGFGLIEVTVALVLIAVTAGSLLQLSKHYLNYARESVGREMALRLLESKLDMFKNSRTLNEYQAISSGSEQQVLAEHTFNLSWEVSEWSWDKDSEQWYAGAENAALSKKDIQLTVTWQDGHAEPQQLLMKTSVTFITPLIAGPFGWPAVHGLTPTLIPKVSYSPSEEAGVVPFLLAPGEYKESRLPKITLDADNIPQRVTIDSIVYSSAKHKRQQQTFITQACDCQLTSPTLAKLPAQVELSQELSYWRAGAQVIKSSGSALAGQPAVCSTCCADHFDGPAPHFNHWYNAEQWQQTQAAHRHFDSAQQGVSQSGAHYKEACRLIRRAGAFEVASDWQLVGLTIMSPDFLEQNLAAYQTYIEQLVVTQLQEQINAGSHYQKDNEPLSFADYLSTLGTASELVLTTSITQPLVARGVYVDLLSPDWRQYLASTVLNNAPTAPLTPTQRAKLFTLAPMTEVDLTALVAWHSQAPDIVDFSAPALLTAHLSGLTEVSALIRRSNSGLVGKALGAADAANTLSAKLAVRVE
;
A
#
# COMPACT_ATOMS: atom_id res chain seq x y z
N MET A 1 -75.80 -82.82 12.22
CA MET A 1 -75.31 -81.64 11.49
C MET A 1 -74.87 -80.60 12.51
N ASP A 2 -73.56 -80.37 12.50
CA ASP A 2 -72.79 -79.40 13.26
C ASP A 2 -73.27 -77.96 13.04
N ARG A 3 -73.52 -77.20 14.12
CA ARG A 3 -73.46 -75.73 14.12
C ARG A 3 -72.95 -75.20 15.46
N ARG A 4 -71.63 -75.33 15.62
CA ARG A 4 -70.67 -74.41 16.25
C ARG A 4 -71.26 -73.31 17.14
N GLY A 5 -71.01 -73.44 18.45
CA GLY A 5 -71.20 -72.38 19.42
C GLY A 5 -70.35 -71.15 19.11
N ARG A 6 -70.99 -69.98 19.07
CA ARG A 6 -70.31 -68.69 19.27
C ARG A 6 -69.88 -68.63 20.74
N LYS A 7 -68.61 -68.97 21.01
CA LYS A 7 -67.97 -68.58 22.27
C LYS A 7 -67.81 -67.06 22.24
N GLN A 8 -68.66 -66.34 22.96
CA GLN A 8 -68.33 -64.98 23.35
C GLN A 8 -67.06 -65.06 24.22
N GLN A 9 -65.93 -64.63 23.67
CA GLN A 9 -64.71 -64.39 24.44
C GLN A 9 -64.96 -63.11 25.25
N GLY A 10 -65.66 -63.27 26.38
CA GLY A 10 -65.67 -62.24 27.40
C GLY A 10 -64.25 -62.14 27.97
N PHE A 11 -63.68 -60.94 27.92
CA PHE A 11 -62.40 -60.65 28.55
C PHE A 11 -62.47 -61.10 30.01
N GLY A 12 -61.60 -62.03 30.39
CA GLY A 12 -61.52 -62.47 31.77
C GLY A 12 -61.17 -61.27 32.64
N LEU A 13 -61.79 -61.14 33.82
CA LEU A 13 -61.51 -60.05 34.75
C LEU A 13 -59.99 -59.87 34.96
N ILE A 14 -59.26 -60.99 35.05
CA ILE A 14 -57.79 -61.07 35.18
C ILE A 14 -57.06 -60.44 33.99
N GLU A 15 -57.54 -60.64 32.76
CA GLU A 15 -56.92 -60.11 31.55
C GLU A 15 -57.05 -58.58 31.49
N VAL A 16 -58.20 -58.05 31.92
CA VAL A 16 -58.42 -56.60 32.03
C VAL A 16 -57.55 -56.01 33.15
N THR A 17 -57.40 -56.67 34.30
CA THR A 17 -56.51 -56.17 35.37
C THR A 17 -55.04 -56.20 34.95
N VAL A 18 -54.59 -57.27 34.30
CA VAL A 18 -53.21 -57.38 33.81
C VAL A 18 -52.92 -56.32 32.75
N ALA A 19 -53.85 -56.08 31.82
CA ALA A 19 -53.72 -55.01 30.83
C ALA A 19 -53.69 -53.61 31.48
N LEU A 20 -54.54 -53.36 32.48
CA LEU A 20 -54.56 -52.08 33.20
C LEU A 20 -53.27 -51.83 33.98
N VAL A 21 -52.73 -52.88 34.63
CA VAL A 21 -51.44 -52.81 35.34
C VAL A 21 -50.29 -52.57 34.36
N LEU A 22 -50.28 -53.26 33.21
CA LEU A 22 -49.28 -53.05 32.16
C LEU A 22 -49.32 -51.61 31.62
N ILE A 23 -50.52 -51.07 31.37
CA ILE A 23 -50.68 -49.68 30.91
C ILE A 23 -50.23 -48.69 32.00
N ALA A 24 -50.55 -48.94 33.28
CA ALA A 24 -50.14 -48.08 34.38
C ALA A 24 -48.61 -48.08 34.58
N VAL A 25 -47.96 -49.25 34.50
CA VAL A 25 -46.51 -49.39 34.62
C VAL A 25 -45.80 -48.76 33.42
N THR A 26 -46.29 -49.00 32.20
CA THR A 26 -45.71 -48.40 30.99
C THR A 26 -45.88 -46.88 30.99
N ALA A 27 -47.06 -46.35 31.33
CA ALA A 27 -47.28 -44.90 31.46
C ALA A 27 -46.41 -44.26 32.56
N GLY A 28 -46.27 -44.93 33.72
CA GLY A 28 -45.40 -44.47 34.81
C GLY A 28 -43.93 -44.41 34.40
N SER A 29 -43.44 -45.43 33.70
CA SER A 29 -42.06 -45.46 33.18
C SER A 29 -41.80 -44.42 32.09
N LEU A 30 -42.77 -44.16 31.21
CA LEU A 30 -42.66 -43.16 30.14
C LEU A 30 -42.63 -41.73 30.71
N LEU A 31 -43.40 -41.47 31.77
CA LEU A 31 -43.39 -40.20 32.49
C LEU A 31 -42.06 -39.95 33.18
N GLN A 32 -41.46 -40.96 33.81
CA GLN A 32 -40.14 -40.84 34.41
C GLN A 32 -39.05 -40.62 33.34
N LEU A 33 -39.13 -41.31 32.21
CA LEU A 33 -38.20 -41.15 31.10
C LEU A 33 -38.30 -39.75 30.46
N SER A 34 -39.52 -39.28 30.18
CA SER A 34 -39.75 -37.93 29.63
C SER A 34 -39.29 -36.82 30.59
N LYS A 35 -39.51 -36.98 31.90
CA LYS A 35 -38.96 -36.10 32.92
C LYS A 35 -37.42 -36.10 32.91
N HIS A 36 -36.80 -37.27 32.79
CA HIS A 36 -35.35 -37.39 32.72
C HIS A 36 -34.76 -36.70 31.47
N TYR A 37 -35.38 -36.89 30.30
CA TYR A 37 -34.95 -36.21 29.06
C TYR A 37 -35.14 -34.69 29.11
N LEU A 38 -36.23 -34.20 29.70
CA LEU A 38 -36.47 -32.76 29.87
C LEU A 38 -35.45 -32.13 30.82
N ASN A 39 -35.07 -32.83 31.89
CA ASN A 39 -34.04 -32.37 32.81
C ASN A 39 -32.66 -32.36 32.16
N TYR A 40 -32.30 -33.40 31.41
CA TYR A 40 -31.04 -33.45 30.65
C TYR A 40 -30.94 -32.33 29.60
N ALA A 41 -32.05 -32.03 28.91
CA ALA A 41 -32.11 -30.91 27.96
C ALA A 41 -31.90 -29.56 28.66
N ARG A 42 -32.47 -29.34 29.85
CA ARG A 42 -32.26 -28.12 30.65
C ARG A 42 -30.81 -27.98 31.14
N GLU A 43 -30.18 -29.08 31.55
CA GLU A 43 -28.76 -29.10 31.96
C GLU A 43 -27.81 -28.73 30.80
N SER A 44 -28.11 -29.21 29.59
CA SER A 44 -27.35 -28.84 28.38
C SER A 44 -27.43 -27.34 28.08
N VAL A 45 -28.61 -26.73 28.26
CA VAL A 45 -28.82 -25.29 28.05
C VAL A 45 -28.03 -24.46 29.07
N GLY A 46 -28.01 -24.86 30.34
CA GLY A 46 -27.21 -24.17 31.38
C GLY A 46 -25.72 -24.20 31.09
N ARG A 47 -25.19 -25.33 30.61
CA ARG A 47 -23.78 -25.46 30.18
C ARG A 47 -23.46 -24.61 28.96
N GLU A 48 -24.35 -24.56 27.98
CA GLU A 48 -24.17 -23.73 26.79
C GLU A 48 -24.14 -22.24 27.16
N MET A 49 -25.06 -21.79 28.01
CA MET A 49 -25.09 -20.41 28.51
C MET A 49 -23.82 -20.07 29.30
N ALA A 50 -23.36 -20.96 30.18
CA ALA A 50 -22.11 -20.78 30.92
C ALA A 50 -20.89 -20.68 29.98
N LEU A 51 -20.83 -21.49 28.93
CA LEU A 51 -19.75 -21.43 27.92
C LEU A 51 -19.77 -20.08 27.19
N ARG A 52 -20.94 -19.62 26.74
CA ARG A 52 -21.06 -18.32 26.06
C ARG A 52 -20.67 -17.15 26.96
N LEU A 53 -20.98 -17.22 28.25
CA LEU A 53 -20.53 -16.22 29.24
C LEU A 53 -19.01 -16.20 29.38
N LEU A 54 -18.37 -17.37 29.44
CA LEU A 54 -16.89 -17.48 29.45
C LEU A 54 -16.29 -16.90 28.17
N GLU A 55 -16.80 -17.28 27.00
CA GLU A 55 -16.31 -16.80 25.70
C GLU A 55 -16.49 -15.29 25.56
N SER A 56 -17.67 -14.76 25.92
CA SER A 56 -17.93 -13.32 25.86
C SER A 56 -16.97 -12.54 26.75
N LYS A 57 -16.67 -13.03 27.97
CA LYS A 57 -15.73 -12.36 28.86
C LYS A 57 -14.29 -12.46 28.35
N LEU A 58 -13.91 -13.60 27.79
CA LEU A 58 -12.61 -13.80 27.16
C LEU A 58 -12.41 -12.83 25.99
N ASP A 59 -13.42 -12.65 25.15
CA ASP A 59 -13.35 -11.74 24.01
C ASP A 59 -13.19 -10.29 24.45
N MET A 60 -13.80 -9.88 25.57
CA MET A 60 -13.55 -8.57 26.16
C MET A 60 -12.08 -8.38 26.53
N PHE A 61 -11.44 -9.37 27.17
CA PHE A 61 -10.03 -9.28 27.53
C PHE A 61 -9.11 -9.24 26.30
N LYS A 62 -9.43 -10.05 25.27
CA LYS A 62 -8.68 -10.07 24.00
C LYS A 62 -8.81 -8.78 23.20
N ASN A 63 -9.93 -8.06 23.31
CA ASN A 63 -10.24 -6.88 22.52
C ASN A 63 -9.82 -5.56 23.19
N SER A 64 -8.82 -5.58 24.07
CA SER A 64 -8.24 -4.36 24.64
C SER A 64 -7.59 -3.54 23.51
N ARG A 65 -8.09 -2.33 23.26
CA ARG A 65 -7.64 -1.48 22.15
C ARG A 65 -6.51 -0.55 22.53
N THR A 66 -6.36 -0.26 23.81
CA THR A 66 -5.29 0.59 24.34
C THR A 66 -4.46 -0.16 25.38
N LEU A 67 -3.21 0.30 25.59
CA LEU A 67 -2.35 -0.27 26.63
C LEU A 67 -2.99 -0.11 28.02
N ASN A 68 -3.66 1.01 28.27
CA ASN A 68 -4.34 1.28 29.54
C ASN A 68 -5.49 0.30 29.79
N GLU A 69 -6.27 -0.02 28.75
CA GLU A 69 -7.34 -1.05 28.85
C GLU A 69 -6.76 -2.42 29.16
N TYR A 70 -5.66 -2.80 28.51
CA TYR A 70 -4.98 -4.08 28.79
C TYR A 70 -4.39 -4.11 30.21
N GLN A 71 -3.77 -3.03 30.66
CA GLN A 71 -3.22 -2.90 32.01
C GLN A 71 -4.31 -3.00 33.07
N ALA A 72 -5.49 -2.44 32.80
CA ALA A 72 -6.63 -2.46 33.69
C ALA A 72 -7.27 -3.86 33.87
N ILE A 73 -6.91 -4.85 33.04
CA ILE A 73 -7.35 -6.24 33.24
C ILE A 73 -6.78 -6.75 34.57
N SER A 74 -7.66 -6.93 35.56
CA SER A 74 -7.33 -7.44 36.89
C SER A 74 -8.33 -8.52 37.31
N SER A 75 -7.97 -9.32 38.31
CA SER A 75 -8.86 -10.34 38.88
C SER A 75 -10.16 -9.73 39.38
N GLY A 76 -11.26 -10.46 39.22
CA GLY A 76 -12.58 -9.95 39.57
C GLY A 76 -13.67 -11.00 39.50
N SER A 77 -14.90 -10.56 39.76
CA SER A 77 -16.09 -11.38 39.63
C SER A 77 -17.30 -10.54 39.29
N GLU A 78 -18.27 -11.14 38.62
CA GLU A 78 -19.58 -10.56 38.36
C GLU A 78 -20.67 -11.63 38.43
N GLN A 79 -21.90 -11.18 38.57
CA GLN A 79 -23.09 -12.02 38.52
C GLN A 79 -23.91 -11.64 37.29
N GLN A 80 -24.36 -12.65 36.55
CA GLN A 80 -25.20 -12.50 35.37
C GLN A 80 -26.47 -13.31 35.54
N VAL A 81 -27.63 -12.70 35.24
CA VAL A 81 -28.93 -13.38 35.28
C VAL A 81 -29.42 -13.55 33.85
N LEU A 82 -29.53 -14.79 33.39
CA LEU A 82 -29.99 -15.14 32.04
C LEU A 82 -31.10 -16.17 32.13
N ALA A 83 -32.25 -15.90 31.50
CA ALA A 83 -33.39 -16.81 31.48
C ALA A 83 -33.76 -17.37 32.86
N GLU A 84 -33.82 -16.49 33.87
CA GLU A 84 -34.14 -16.82 35.28
C GLU A 84 -33.08 -17.68 36.02
N HIS A 85 -31.91 -17.91 35.42
CA HIS A 85 -30.77 -18.58 36.05
C HIS A 85 -29.68 -17.58 36.39
N THR A 86 -29.11 -17.73 37.58
CA THR A 86 -28.01 -16.89 38.07
C THR A 86 -26.67 -17.59 37.87
N PHE A 87 -25.79 -16.96 37.10
CA PHE A 87 -24.43 -17.39 36.86
C PHE A 87 -23.48 -16.44 37.60
N ASN A 88 -22.56 -17.01 38.39
CA ASN A 88 -21.47 -16.26 39.00
C ASN A 88 -20.20 -16.53 38.21
N LEU A 89 -19.71 -15.49 37.54
CA LEU A 89 -18.49 -15.49 36.75
C LEU A 89 -17.37 -14.89 37.60
N SER A 90 -16.25 -15.59 37.75
CA SER A 90 -15.03 -15.07 38.35
C SER A 90 -13.85 -15.26 37.41
N TRP A 91 -12.85 -14.39 37.53
CA TRP A 91 -11.60 -14.52 36.79
C TRP A 91 -10.42 -14.16 37.68
N GLU A 92 -9.38 -14.97 37.57
CA GLU A 92 -8.10 -14.76 38.23
C GLU A 92 -7.05 -14.43 37.17
N VAL A 93 -6.30 -13.35 37.40
CA VAL A 93 -5.30 -12.81 36.48
C VAL A 93 -3.93 -12.92 37.13
N SER A 94 -3.03 -13.66 36.49
CA SER A 94 -1.62 -13.77 36.84
C SER A 94 -0.77 -13.06 35.81
N GLU A 95 0.09 -12.14 36.25
CA GLU A 95 0.94 -11.35 35.36
C GLU A 95 2.35 -11.95 35.28
N TRP A 96 2.88 -12.00 34.07
CA TRP A 96 4.19 -12.56 33.78
C TRP A 96 4.98 -11.62 32.88
N SER A 97 6.27 -11.49 33.12
CA SER A 97 7.21 -10.76 32.27
C SER A 97 8.23 -11.71 31.66
N TRP A 98 8.71 -11.37 30.46
CA TRP A 98 9.74 -12.15 29.76
C TRP A 98 11.12 -11.62 30.10
N ASP A 99 11.97 -12.47 30.66
CA ASP A 99 13.40 -12.17 30.83
C ASP A 99 14.15 -12.57 29.57
N LYS A 100 14.75 -11.57 28.91
CA LYS A 100 15.50 -11.76 27.67
C LYS A 100 16.83 -12.47 27.88
N ASP A 101 17.46 -12.29 29.04
CA ASP A 101 18.80 -12.81 29.31
C ASP A 101 18.74 -14.29 29.74
N SER A 102 17.67 -14.68 30.43
CA SER A 102 17.44 -16.09 30.82
C SER A 102 16.50 -16.86 29.88
N GLU A 103 15.84 -16.17 28.93
CA GLU A 103 14.82 -16.74 28.03
C GLU A 103 13.67 -17.45 28.78
N GLN A 104 13.23 -16.89 29.91
CA GLN A 104 12.17 -17.46 30.74
C GLN A 104 11.10 -16.43 31.15
N TRP A 105 9.89 -16.92 31.40
CA TRP A 105 8.83 -16.13 32.02
C TRP A 105 9.02 -16.11 33.54
N TYR A 106 8.96 -14.93 34.13
CA TYR A 106 8.93 -14.74 35.59
C TYR A 106 7.66 -14.01 36.03
N ALA A 107 7.25 -14.22 37.27
CA ALA A 107 6.04 -13.62 37.82
C ALA A 107 6.25 -12.12 38.09
N GLY A 108 5.29 -11.29 37.70
CA GLY A 108 5.30 -9.84 37.87
C GLY A 108 5.24 -9.07 36.55
N ALA A 109 4.74 -7.83 36.59
CA ALA A 109 4.64 -6.94 35.43
C ALA A 109 5.66 -5.80 35.53
N GLU A 110 6.87 -6.00 35.04
CA GLU A 110 7.86 -4.92 34.94
C GLU A 110 7.64 -4.05 33.71
N ASN A 111 7.15 -4.65 32.62
CA ASN A 111 6.82 -3.92 31.38
C ASN A 111 5.54 -4.50 30.74
N ALA A 112 4.41 -3.84 30.99
CA ALA A 112 3.09 -4.29 30.54
C ALA A 112 2.98 -4.60 29.04
N ALA A 113 3.83 -4.04 28.17
CA ALA A 113 3.81 -4.32 26.74
C ALA A 113 4.58 -5.59 26.34
N LEU A 114 5.50 -6.06 27.19
CA LEU A 114 6.24 -7.31 27.02
C LEU A 114 5.71 -8.43 27.94
N SER A 115 4.81 -8.09 28.86
CA SER A 115 4.18 -9.01 29.79
C SER A 115 2.98 -9.73 29.16
N LYS A 116 2.76 -11.00 29.55
CA LYS A 116 1.49 -11.70 29.32
C LYS A 116 0.67 -11.73 30.61
N LYS A 117 -0.65 -11.78 30.47
CA LYS A 117 -1.57 -12.06 31.57
C LYS A 117 -2.21 -13.42 31.34
N ASP A 118 -1.98 -14.36 32.26
CA ASP A 118 -2.68 -15.63 32.27
C ASP A 118 -4.00 -15.44 33.02
N ILE A 119 -5.11 -15.78 32.38
CA ILE A 119 -6.46 -15.57 32.89
C ILE A 119 -7.15 -16.93 33.06
N GLN A 120 -7.60 -17.21 34.28
CA GLN A 120 -8.44 -18.35 34.60
C GLN A 120 -9.85 -17.86 34.86
N LEU A 121 -10.74 -18.09 33.90
CA LEU A 121 -12.16 -17.79 33.99
C LEU A 121 -12.92 -18.99 34.58
N THR A 122 -13.85 -18.72 35.48
CA THR A 122 -14.70 -19.71 36.13
C THR A 122 -16.14 -19.23 36.14
N VAL A 123 -17.06 -20.02 35.60
CA VAL A 123 -18.51 -19.79 35.76
C VAL A 123 -19.07 -20.86 36.66
N THR A 124 -19.85 -20.44 37.66
CA THR A 124 -20.62 -21.32 38.54
C THR A 124 -22.09 -20.99 38.46
N TRP A 125 -22.94 -22.01 38.46
CA TRP A 125 -24.40 -21.85 38.46
C TRP A 125 -25.04 -23.03 39.17
N GLN A 126 -26.34 -22.93 39.46
CA GLN A 126 -27.13 -24.06 39.94
C GLN A 126 -27.93 -24.65 38.78
N ASP A 127 -27.94 -25.96 38.64
CA ASP A 127 -28.78 -26.64 37.67
C ASP A 127 -30.25 -26.73 38.14
N GLY A 128 -31.10 -27.35 37.32
CA GLY A 128 -32.53 -27.53 37.61
C GLY A 128 -32.84 -28.36 38.87
N HIS A 129 -31.85 -28.94 39.53
CA HIS A 129 -31.95 -29.66 40.79
C HIS A 129 -31.29 -28.92 41.97
N ALA A 130 -30.91 -27.66 41.78
CA ALA A 130 -30.16 -26.83 42.73
C ALA A 130 -28.74 -27.35 43.05
N GLU A 131 -28.20 -28.24 42.22
CA GLU A 131 -26.83 -28.72 42.37
C GLU A 131 -25.84 -27.72 41.75
N PRO A 132 -24.72 -27.43 42.43
CA PRO A 132 -23.72 -26.51 41.93
C PRO A 132 -22.95 -27.11 40.75
N GLN A 133 -22.97 -26.40 39.62
CA GLN A 133 -22.21 -26.69 38.42
C GLN A 133 -21.09 -25.66 38.24
N GLN A 134 -19.99 -26.08 37.62
CA GLN A 134 -18.83 -25.24 37.35
C GLN A 134 -18.25 -25.52 35.97
N LEU A 135 -17.80 -24.47 35.29
CA LEU A 135 -17.02 -24.53 34.07
C LEU A 135 -15.80 -23.62 34.20
N LEU A 136 -14.63 -24.12 33.78
CA LEU A 136 -13.36 -23.41 33.89
C LEU A 136 -12.67 -23.31 32.53
N MET A 137 -12.13 -22.13 32.22
CA MET A 137 -11.38 -21.84 31.02
C MET A 137 -10.07 -21.12 31.38
N LYS A 138 -8.95 -21.60 30.84
CA LYS A 138 -7.63 -20.95 31.00
C LYS A 138 -7.16 -20.41 29.67
N THR A 139 -6.61 -19.23 29.67
CA THR A 139 -6.02 -18.59 28.48
C THR A 139 -4.87 -17.68 28.89
N SER A 140 -4.06 -17.28 27.93
CA SER A 140 -3.13 -16.17 28.08
C SER A 140 -3.54 -15.06 27.11
N VAL A 141 -3.41 -13.80 27.55
CA VAL A 141 -3.56 -12.62 26.69
C VAL A 141 -2.27 -11.81 26.74
N THR A 142 -1.95 -11.17 25.64
CA THR A 142 -0.82 -10.25 25.51
C THR A 142 -1.30 -9.00 24.79
N PHE A 143 -0.70 -7.85 25.09
CA PHE A 143 -1.04 -6.62 24.39
C PHE A 143 -0.41 -6.64 23.00
N ILE A 144 -1.28 -6.63 21.98
CA ILE A 144 -0.87 -6.40 20.58
C ILE A 144 -1.38 -5.01 20.23
N THR A 145 -0.49 -4.12 19.82
CA THR A 145 -0.89 -2.79 19.35
C THR A 145 -1.80 -2.93 18.13
N PRO A 146 -3.02 -2.37 18.15
CA PRO A 146 -3.93 -2.53 17.02
C PRO A 146 -3.39 -1.79 15.78
N LEU A 147 -3.50 -2.46 14.62
CA LEU A 147 -3.14 -1.93 13.30
C LEU A 147 -4.17 -0.88 12.81
N ILE A 148 -4.28 0.28 13.49
CA ILE A 148 -5.28 1.32 13.14
C ILE A 148 -4.71 2.37 12.16
N ALA A 149 -3.39 2.38 11.93
CA ALA A 149 -2.76 3.10 10.82
C ALA A 149 -1.52 2.31 10.36
N GLY A 150 -1.35 2.10 9.05
CA GLY A 150 -0.41 1.12 8.50
C GLY A 150 1.08 1.43 8.72
N PRO A 151 1.99 0.63 8.16
CA PRO A 151 1.92 -0.82 8.03
C PRO A 151 2.29 -1.55 9.35
N PHE A 152 2.75 -0.90 10.43
CA PHE A 152 3.14 -1.59 11.68
C PHE A 152 3.01 -0.77 12.99
N GLY A 153 2.05 0.14 13.10
CA GLY A 153 1.73 0.82 14.37
C GLY A 153 2.39 2.18 14.57
N TRP A 154 1.76 2.97 15.44
CA TRP A 154 2.02 4.39 15.70
C TRP A 154 3.48 4.74 16.09
N PRO A 155 3.92 6.00 15.87
CA PRO A 155 5.14 6.51 16.49
C PRO A 155 4.97 6.48 18.01
N ALA A 156 6.00 6.00 18.71
CA ALA A 156 6.10 5.87 20.16
C ALA A 156 5.38 6.98 20.94
N VAL A 157 4.13 6.73 21.33
CA VAL A 157 3.52 7.40 22.47
C VAL A 157 3.68 6.43 23.63
N HIS A 158 4.41 6.86 24.67
CA HIS A 158 4.73 6.12 25.91
C HIS A 158 6.00 5.24 25.95
N GLY A 159 7.06 5.56 25.20
CA GLY A 159 8.38 4.96 25.45
C GLY A 159 8.49 3.45 25.14
N LEU A 160 7.49 2.89 24.46
CA LEU A 160 7.51 1.55 23.92
C LEU A 160 8.09 1.60 22.51
N THR A 161 9.33 1.18 22.36
CA THR A 161 9.85 0.72 21.07
C THR A 161 9.25 -0.65 20.80
N PRO A 162 8.48 -0.87 19.71
CA PRO A 162 8.08 -2.21 19.32
C PRO A 162 9.36 -3.00 18.99
N THR A 163 9.82 -3.85 19.90
CA THR A 163 11.00 -4.69 19.69
C THR A 163 10.72 -5.85 18.73
N LEU A 164 9.45 -6.10 18.41
CA LEU A 164 8.98 -7.17 17.51
C LEU A 164 8.10 -6.60 16.40
N ILE A 165 8.66 -5.77 15.53
CA ILE A 165 8.05 -5.48 14.23
C ILE A 165 8.24 -6.72 13.35
N PRO A 166 7.17 -7.31 12.77
CA PRO A 166 7.31 -8.41 11.84
C PRO A 166 8.26 -8.02 10.71
N LYS A 167 9.40 -8.71 10.62
CA LYS A 167 10.35 -8.50 9.54
C LYS A 167 9.88 -9.30 8.33
N VAL A 168 9.61 -8.60 7.24
CA VAL A 168 9.24 -9.25 5.98
C VAL A 168 10.51 -9.48 5.18
N SER A 169 10.92 -10.74 5.01
CA SER A 169 12.06 -11.08 4.15
C SER A 169 11.79 -10.63 2.71
N TYR A 170 12.86 -10.20 2.04
CA TYR A 170 12.84 -9.73 0.66
C TYR A 170 13.99 -10.33 -0.12
N SER A 171 13.71 -10.85 -1.31
CA SER A 171 14.74 -11.22 -2.27
C SER A 171 14.83 -10.10 -3.31
N PRO A 172 15.97 -9.37 -3.36
CA PRO A 172 16.23 -8.39 -4.41
C PRO A 172 16.05 -9.00 -5.81
N SER A 173 15.66 -8.18 -6.77
CA SER A 173 15.49 -8.64 -8.15
C SER A 173 16.81 -9.08 -8.76
N GLU A 174 16.80 -10.20 -9.48
CA GLU A 174 17.90 -10.64 -10.36
C GLU A 174 17.58 -10.36 -11.83
N GLU A 175 16.43 -9.72 -12.11
CA GLU A 175 15.99 -9.37 -13.46
C GLU A 175 16.90 -8.30 -14.08
N ALA A 176 17.41 -8.57 -15.29
CA ALA A 176 18.22 -7.62 -16.04
C ALA A 176 17.46 -6.30 -16.26
N GLY A 177 18.15 -5.17 -16.05
CA GLY A 177 17.55 -3.83 -16.09
C GLY A 177 17.08 -3.31 -14.74
N VAL A 178 16.84 -4.17 -13.74
CA VAL A 178 16.59 -3.71 -12.37
C VAL A 178 17.91 -3.31 -11.73
N VAL A 179 18.03 -2.03 -11.34
CA VAL A 179 19.24 -1.50 -10.71
C VAL A 179 18.90 -1.02 -9.30
N PRO A 180 19.41 -1.70 -8.25
CA PRO A 180 19.31 -1.18 -6.90
C PRO A 180 20.28 -0.01 -6.74
N PHE A 181 19.91 0.97 -5.93
CA PHE A 181 20.81 2.03 -5.48
C PHE A 181 20.79 2.14 -3.96
N LEU A 182 21.90 2.62 -3.41
CA LEU A 182 22.04 2.85 -1.98
C LEU A 182 21.25 4.10 -1.60
N LEU A 183 20.14 3.93 -0.87
CA LEU A 183 19.31 5.04 -0.42
C LEU A 183 19.87 5.70 0.85
N ALA A 184 20.44 4.86 1.73
CA ALA A 184 21.15 5.25 2.95
C ALA A 184 22.14 4.14 3.33
N PRO A 185 23.09 4.34 4.26
CA PRO A 185 23.98 3.27 4.71
C PRO A 185 23.21 2.04 5.16
N GLY A 186 23.35 0.93 4.42
CA GLY A 186 22.65 -0.34 4.70
C GLY A 186 21.18 -0.41 4.25
N GLU A 187 20.69 0.57 3.50
CA GLU A 187 19.34 0.62 2.94
C GLU A 187 19.41 0.80 1.42
N TYR A 188 18.71 -0.06 0.69
CA TYR A 188 18.70 -0.10 -0.77
C TYR A 188 17.29 0.17 -1.27
N LYS A 189 17.21 0.78 -2.46
CA LYS A 189 15.96 0.99 -3.17
C LYS A 189 16.10 0.51 -4.61
N GLU A 190 15.09 -0.20 -5.09
CA GLU A 190 15.00 -0.66 -6.47
C GLU A 190 13.58 -0.50 -6.99
N SER A 191 13.45 -0.35 -8.31
CA SER A 191 12.16 -0.39 -9.00
C SER A 191 12.12 -1.59 -9.92
N ARG A 192 10.99 -2.30 -9.94
CA ARG A 192 10.77 -3.40 -10.89
C ARG A 192 10.57 -2.83 -12.30
N LEU A 193 10.83 -3.66 -13.32
CA LEU A 193 10.52 -3.29 -14.70
C LEU A 193 9.03 -2.93 -14.84
N PRO A 194 8.69 -1.84 -15.54
CA PRO A 194 7.30 -1.42 -15.66
C PRO A 194 6.45 -2.48 -16.37
N LYS A 195 5.28 -2.76 -15.80
CA LYS A 195 4.27 -3.59 -16.46
C LYS A 195 3.39 -2.69 -17.32
N ILE A 196 3.48 -2.88 -18.63
CA ILE A 196 2.78 -2.07 -19.62
C ILE A 196 1.59 -2.87 -20.16
N THR A 197 0.40 -2.28 -20.13
CA THR A 197 -0.78 -2.77 -20.84
C THR A 197 -1.03 -1.85 -22.02
N LEU A 198 -1.09 -2.41 -23.22
CA LEU A 198 -1.34 -1.69 -24.46
C LEU A 198 -2.84 -1.72 -24.81
N ASP A 199 -3.30 -0.72 -25.55
CA ASP A 199 -4.59 -0.76 -26.24
C ASP A 199 -4.51 -1.45 -27.62
N ALA A 200 -5.60 -1.41 -28.38
CA ALA A 200 -5.68 -2.04 -29.70
C ALA A 200 -4.73 -1.42 -30.75
N ASP A 201 -4.30 -0.18 -30.54
CA ASP A 201 -3.38 0.55 -31.42
C ASP A 201 -1.92 0.44 -30.95
N ASN A 202 -1.64 -0.48 -30.02
CA ASN A 202 -0.35 -0.65 -29.35
C ASN A 202 0.13 0.58 -28.57
N ILE A 203 -0.79 1.43 -28.11
CA ILE A 203 -0.46 2.58 -27.28
C ILE A 203 -0.56 2.16 -25.80
N PRO A 204 0.42 2.52 -24.95
CA PRO A 204 0.35 2.25 -23.52
C PRO A 204 -0.93 2.81 -22.89
N GLN A 205 -1.82 1.96 -22.39
CA GLN A 205 -3.05 2.36 -21.70
C GLN A 205 -2.86 2.38 -20.17
N ARG A 206 -2.00 1.50 -19.66
CA ARG A 206 -1.65 1.42 -18.25
C ARG A 206 -0.18 1.09 -18.09
N VAL A 207 0.48 1.77 -17.15
CA VAL A 207 1.83 1.44 -16.70
C VAL A 207 1.81 1.24 -15.19
N THR A 208 2.33 0.10 -14.72
CA THR A 208 2.47 -0.19 -13.28
C THR A 208 3.94 -0.27 -12.90
N ILE A 209 4.32 0.48 -11.86
CA ILE A 209 5.68 0.55 -11.33
C ILE A 209 5.63 0.17 -9.86
N ASP A 210 6.44 -0.82 -9.47
CA ASP A 210 6.62 -1.22 -8.08
C ASP A 210 8.01 -0.76 -7.61
N SER A 211 8.06 0.04 -6.55
CA SER A 211 9.29 0.47 -5.89
C SER A 211 9.40 -0.18 -4.51
N ILE A 212 10.57 -0.73 -4.21
CA ILE A 212 10.85 -1.43 -2.96
C ILE A 212 12.07 -0.84 -2.28
N VAL A 213 11.95 -0.57 -0.98
CA VAL A 213 13.07 -0.25 -0.09
C VAL A 213 13.32 -1.43 0.84
N TYR A 214 14.57 -1.85 0.97
CA TYR A 214 14.97 -2.99 1.80
C TYR A 214 16.35 -2.78 2.43
N SER A 215 16.55 -3.38 3.60
CA SER A 215 17.82 -3.31 4.33
C SER A 215 18.85 -4.31 3.79
N SER A 216 20.13 -4.11 4.12
CA SER A 216 21.24 -5.04 3.83
C SER A 216 21.00 -6.45 4.38
N ALA A 217 20.24 -6.56 5.47
CA ALA A 217 19.77 -7.83 6.02
C ALA A 217 18.61 -8.46 5.23
N LYS A 218 18.28 -7.92 4.04
CA LYS A 218 17.22 -8.41 3.15
C LYS A 218 15.83 -8.40 3.78
N HIS A 219 15.55 -7.39 4.61
CA HIS A 219 14.20 -7.16 5.12
C HIS A 219 13.57 -5.98 4.38
N LYS A 220 12.35 -6.17 3.85
CA LYS A 220 11.55 -5.14 3.22
C LYS A 220 11.16 -4.08 4.24
N ARG A 221 11.47 -2.83 3.93
CA ARG A 221 11.11 -1.64 4.72
C ARG A 221 9.88 -0.95 4.15
N GLN A 222 9.80 -0.86 2.83
CA GLN A 222 8.71 -0.16 2.14
C GLN A 222 8.43 -0.82 0.79
N GLN A 223 7.16 -0.82 0.40
CA GLN A 223 6.73 -1.14 -0.97
C GLN A 223 5.70 -0.11 -1.40
N GLN A 224 5.93 0.49 -2.56
CA GLN A 224 5.01 1.43 -3.19
C GLN A 224 4.65 0.90 -4.57
N THR A 225 3.36 0.86 -4.87
CA THR A 225 2.84 0.52 -6.19
C THR A 225 2.19 1.75 -6.78
N PHE A 226 2.66 2.16 -7.95
CA PHE A 226 2.14 3.24 -8.74
C PHE A 226 1.49 2.69 -10.00
N ILE A 227 0.31 3.20 -10.33
CA ILE A 227 -0.37 2.94 -11.60
C ILE A 227 -0.53 4.26 -12.31
N THR A 228 -0.05 4.37 -13.54
CA THR A 228 -0.47 5.43 -14.45
C THR A 228 -1.51 4.85 -15.39
N GLN A 229 -2.70 5.46 -15.43
CA GLN A 229 -3.84 4.96 -16.20
C GLN A 229 -4.40 6.04 -17.10
N ALA A 230 -4.50 5.75 -18.40
CA ALA A 230 -5.29 6.52 -19.35
C ALA A 230 -6.77 6.17 -19.22
N CYS A 231 -7.63 7.18 -19.04
CA CYS A 231 -9.08 7.05 -18.89
C CYS A 231 -9.83 7.98 -19.85
N ASP A 232 -11.02 7.54 -20.21
CA ASP A 232 -12.00 8.30 -20.97
C ASP A 232 -13.13 8.70 -20.02
N CYS A 233 -13.25 9.98 -19.77
CA CYS A 233 -14.11 10.51 -18.72
C CYS A 233 -15.20 11.40 -19.31
N GLN A 234 -16.26 11.62 -18.53
CA GLN A 234 -17.32 12.57 -18.82
C GLN A 234 -17.45 13.56 -17.67
N LEU A 235 -17.47 14.86 -17.98
CA LEU A 235 -17.60 15.93 -16.99
C LEU A 235 -18.96 15.89 -16.29
N THR A 236 -18.96 16.02 -14.97
CA THR A 236 -20.17 16.07 -14.15
C THR A 236 -20.26 17.38 -13.38
N SER A 237 -21.40 17.62 -12.73
CA SER A 237 -21.55 18.74 -11.81
C SER A 237 -20.62 18.59 -10.59
N PRO A 238 -20.18 19.69 -9.96
CA PRO A 238 -19.38 19.62 -8.76
C PRO A 238 -20.00 18.72 -7.67
N THR A 239 -19.16 17.89 -7.05
CA THR A 239 -19.55 16.94 -6.01
C THR A 239 -18.44 16.80 -4.98
N LEU A 240 -18.70 16.04 -3.92
CA LEU A 240 -17.69 15.70 -2.93
C LEU A 240 -16.68 14.71 -3.55
N ALA A 241 -15.44 15.16 -3.72
CA ALA A 241 -14.34 14.39 -4.31
C ALA A 241 -13.04 14.59 -3.51
N LYS A 242 -12.09 13.66 -3.65
CA LYS A 242 -10.80 13.72 -2.92
C LYS A 242 -9.82 14.64 -3.61
N LEU A 243 -9.03 15.37 -2.84
CA LEU A 243 -7.80 16.06 -3.27
C LEU A 243 -6.67 15.05 -3.53
N PRO A 244 -5.57 15.47 -4.19
CA PRO A 244 -4.45 14.57 -4.46
C PRO A 244 -3.86 14.00 -3.18
N ALA A 245 -3.57 12.70 -3.18
CA ALA A 245 -2.74 12.10 -2.16
C ALA A 245 -1.39 12.84 -2.09
N GLN A 246 -0.92 13.06 -0.88
CA GLN A 246 0.28 13.85 -0.63
C GLN A 246 1.37 12.96 -0.08
N VAL A 247 2.62 13.23 -0.44
CA VAL A 247 3.74 12.59 0.23
C VAL A 247 3.79 13.11 1.67
N GLU A 248 4.04 12.23 2.63
CA GLU A 248 4.39 12.59 4.01
C GLU A 248 5.64 11.83 4.49
N LEU A 249 6.36 12.41 5.46
CA LEU A 249 7.46 11.72 6.12
C LEU A 249 6.92 10.83 7.24
N SER A 250 7.26 9.55 7.20
CA SER A 250 6.97 8.62 8.30
C SER A 250 8.12 7.63 8.48
N GLN A 251 8.57 7.42 9.72
CA GLN A 251 9.64 6.46 10.05
C GLN A 251 10.89 6.59 9.15
N GLU A 252 11.34 7.83 8.92
CA GLU A 252 12.53 8.18 8.12
C GLU A 252 12.45 7.88 6.61
N LEU A 253 11.29 7.49 6.08
CA LEU A 253 11.04 7.28 4.65
C LEU A 253 9.82 8.09 4.18
N SER A 254 9.71 8.29 2.87
CA SER A 254 8.58 8.98 2.24
C SER A 254 7.38 8.04 2.06
N TYR A 255 6.25 8.32 2.71
CA TYR A 255 4.97 7.62 2.58
C TYR A 255 3.90 8.51 1.95
N TRP A 256 2.67 7.99 1.80
CA TRP A 256 1.56 8.73 1.21
C TRP A 256 0.39 8.87 2.19
N ARG A 257 -0.07 10.10 2.39
CA ARG A 257 -1.32 10.42 3.09
C ARG A 257 -2.47 10.64 2.12
N ALA A 258 -3.68 10.39 2.62
CA ALA A 258 -4.92 10.73 1.91
C ALA A 258 -5.02 12.22 1.62
N GLY A 259 -5.52 12.57 0.45
CA GLY A 259 -6.05 13.91 0.22
C GLY A 259 -7.38 14.10 0.97
N ALA A 260 -7.65 15.33 1.40
CA ALA A 260 -8.92 15.68 2.02
C ALA A 260 -10.07 15.62 1.00
N GLN A 261 -11.31 15.51 1.48
CA GLN A 261 -12.49 15.61 0.61
C GLN A 261 -13.01 17.04 0.57
N VAL A 262 -13.31 17.53 -0.63
CA VAL A 262 -13.85 18.87 -0.88
C VAL A 262 -14.92 18.82 -1.95
N ILE A 263 -15.81 19.82 -1.97
CA ILE A 263 -16.72 20.01 -3.10
C ILE A 263 -15.93 20.66 -4.24
N LYS A 264 -15.79 19.97 -5.36
CA LYS A 264 -15.07 20.45 -6.56
C LYS A 264 -15.68 19.85 -7.82
N SER A 265 -15.29 20.37 -8.98
CA SER A 265 -15.60 19.75 -10.28
C SER A 265 -15.19 18.29 -10.28
N SER A 266 -15.92 17.46 -11.02
CA SER A 266 -15.71 16.03 -11.03
C SER A 266 -16.08 15.45 -12.39
N GLY A 267 -15.81 14.17 -12.56
CA GLY A 267 -16.12 13.41 -13.75
C GLY A 267 -16.56 11.99 -13.40
N SER A 268 -17.02 11.28 -14.43
CA SER A 268 -17.37 9.87 -14.33
C SER A 268 -16.69 9.10 -15.46
N ALA A 269 -16.28 7.86 -15.19
CA ALA A 269 -15.69 7.02 -16.22
C ALA A 269 -16.77 6.54 -17.20
N LEU A 270 -16.45 6.57 -18.49
CA LEU A 270 -17.27 5.92 -19.51
C LEU A 270 -17.27 4.38 -19.31
N ALA A 271 -18.33 3.73 -19.78
CA ALA A 271 -18.52 2.29 -19.65
C ALA A 271 -17.41 1.47 -20.35
N GLY A 272 -17.13 0.27 -19.83
CA GLY A 272 -16.16 -0.67 -20.40
C GLY A 272 -14.71 -0.43 -19.97
N GLN A 273 -14.46 0.50 -19.04
CA GLN A 273 -13.12 0.81 -18.54
C GLN A 273 -12.79 0.11 -17.22
N PRO A 274 -11.50 -0.04 -16.88
CA PRO A 274 -11.10 -0.60 -15.60
C PRO A 274 -11.61 0.21 -14.40
N ALA A 275 -11.86 -0.45 -13.27
CA ALA A 275 -12.43 0.18 -12.07
C ALA A 275 -11.64 1.39 -11.54
N VAL A 276 -10.31 1.40 -11.73
CA VAL A 276 -9.45 2.54 -11.36
C VAL A 276 -9.79 3.83 -12.12
N CYS A 277 -10.42 3.74 -13.29
CA CYS A 277 -10.86 4.92 -14.02
C CYS A 277 -12.01 5.64 -13.33
N SER A 278 -12.86 4.95 -12.58
CA SER A 278 -13.89 5.61 -11.77
C SER A 278 -13.25 6.52 -10.72
N THR A 279 -12.18 6.05 -10.06
CA THR A 279 -11.41 6.86 -9.10
C THR A 279 -10.70 8.02 -9.81
N CYS A 280 -10.04 7.75 -10.93
CA CYS A 280 -9.35 8.77 -11.73
C CYS A 280 -10.30 9.90 -12.14
N CYS A 281 -11.39 9.59 -12.86
CA CYS A 281 -12.33 10.60 -13.34
C CYS A 281 -13.04 11.34 -12.20
N ALA A 282 -13.35 10.67 -11.09
CA ALA A 282 -14.04 11.31 -9.96
C ALA A 282 -13.15 12.30 -9.22
N ASP A 283 -11.88 11.93 -8.98
CA ASP A 283 -11.00 12.66 -8.07
C ASP A 283 -10.01 13.59 -8.76
N HIS A 284 -9.62 13.40 -10.03
CA HIS A 284 -8.47 14.10 -10.64
C HIS A 284 -8.61 15.62 -10.85
N PHE A 285 -9.78 16.23 -10.61
CA PHE A 285 -9.94 17.68 -10.77
C PHE A 285 -9.18 18.47 -9.72
N ASP A 286 -8.58 19.60 -10.05
CA ASP A 286 -7.99 20.44 -9.01
C ASP A 286 -9.01 20.95 -7.99
N GLY A 287 -8.54 21.18 -6.77
CA GLY A 287 -9.35 21.70 -5.68
C GLY A 287 -9.68 23.19 -5.83
N PRO A 288 -10.64 23.69 -5.04
CA PRO A 288 -11.18 25.05 -5.19
C PRO A 288 -10.28 26.16 -4.60
N ALA A 289 -9.17 25.81 -3.96
CA ALA A 289 -8.36 26.74 -3.18
C ALA A 289 -6.91 26.76 -3.68
N PRO A 290 -6.21 27.92 -3.61
CA PRO A 290 -4.84 28.10 -4.07
C PRO A 290 -3.80 27.51 -3.10
N HIS A 291 -3.99 26.26 -2.66
CA HIS A 291 -3.08 25.54 -1.76
C HIS A 291 -2.42 24.37 -2.46
N PHE A 292 -1.13 24.13 -2.23
CA PHE A 292 -0.34 23.08 -2.88
C PHE A 292 -1.06 21.72 -2.94
N ASN A 293 -1.66 21.29 -1.84
CA ASN A 293 -2.36 20.01 -1.71
C ASN A 293 -3.69 19.93 -2.47
N HIS A 294 -4.10 20.98 -3.18
CA HIS A 294 -5.29 20.98 -4.03
C HIS A 294 -4.98 20.64 -5.50
N TRP A 295 -3.71 20.59 -5.91
CA TRP A 295 -3.34 20.54 -7.33
C TRP A 295 -2.69 19.22 -7.70
N TYR A 296 -3.17 18.58 -8.76
CA TYR A 296 -2.57 17.34 -9.30
C TYR A 296 -1.32 17.66 -10.11
N ASN A 297 -1.37 18.77 -10.86
CA ASN A 297 -0.21 19.38 -11.51
C ASN A 297 0.16 20.70 -10.80
N ALA A 298 0.85 20.59 -9.67
CA ALA A 298 1.21 21.75 -8.86
C ALA A 298 2.20 22.70 -9.57
N GLU A 299 3.02 22.21 -10.49
CA GLU A 299 3.92 23.04 -11.32
C GLU A 299 3.11 23.96 -12.26
N GLN A 300 2.13 23.41 -12.98
CA GLN A 300 1.27 24.20 -13.86
C GLN A 300 0.50 25.28 -13.09
N TRP A 301 0.02 24.95 -11.88
CA TRP A 301 -0.63 25.93 -11.04
C TRP A 301 0.31 27.07 -10.65
N GLN A 302 1.57 26.80 -10.31
CA GLN A 302 2.55 27.86 -9.99
C GLN A 302 2.77 28.83 -11.16
N GLN A 303 2.70 28.34 -12.39
CA GLN A 303 2.89 29.14 -13.60
C GLN A 303 1.64 29.95 -13.98
N THR A 304 0.46 29.34 -13.90
CA THR A 304 -0.77 29.89 -14.49
C THR A 304 -1.78 30.41 -13.46
N GLN A 305 -1.60 30.05 -12.18
CA GLN A 305 -2.52 30.33 -11.07
C GLN A 305 -3.97 29.92 -11.36
N ALA A 306 -4.16 28.90 -12.19
CA ALA A 306 -5.46 28.41 -12.63
C ALA A 306 -5.49 26.88 -12.58
N ALA A 307 -6.71 26.33 -12.50
CA ALA A 307 -6.92 24.89 -12.63
C ALA A 307 -6.51 24.37 -13.99
N HIS A 308 -5.97 23.15 -13.98
CA HIS A 308 -5.59 22.49 -15.22
C HIS A 308 -6.83 22.30 -16.10
N ARG A 309 -6.59 22.41 -17.41
CA ARG A 309 -7.64 22.26 -18.42
C ARG A 309 -7.81 20.79 -18.76
N HIS A 310 -9.03 20.43 -19.13
CA HIS A 310 -9.38 19.11 -19.60
C HIS A 310 -9.61 19.16 -21.10
N PHE A 311 -9.24 18.11 -21.82
CA PHE A 311 -9.28 18.11 -23.28
C PHE A 311 -9.94 16.86 -23.83
N ASP A 312 -10.64 17.01 -24.95
CA ASP A 312 -11.23 15.90 -25.69
C ASP A 312 -10.19 15.16 -26.57
N SER A 313 -10.63 14.17 -27.34
CA SER A 313 -9.76 13.42 -28.26
C SER A 313 -9.18 14.25 -29.40
N ALA A 314 -9.78 15.42 -29.70
CA ALA A 314 -9.29 16.38 -30.68
C ALA A 314 -8.40 17.46 -30.04
N GLN A 315 -7.99 17.25 -28.78
CA GLN A 315 -7.19 18.18 -27.98
C GLN A 315 -7.85 19.57 -27.83
N GLN A 316 -9.18 19.62 -27.89
CA GLN A 316 -9.94 20.84 -27.63
C GLN A 316 -10.31 20.91 -26.15
N GLY A 317 -10.15 22.09 -25.56
CA GLY A 317 -10.49 22.30 -24.15
C GLY A 317 -11.98 22.17 -23.90
N VAL A 318 -12.36 21.39 -22.89
CA VAL A 318 -13.77 21.17 -22.52
C VAL A 318 -14.02 21.58 -21.07
N SER A 319 -15.19 22.14 -20.80
CA SER A 319 -15.59 22.63 -19.47
C SER A 319 -17.08 22.46 -19.17
N GLN A 320 -17.86 21.95 -20.12
CA GLN A 320 -19.31 21.78 -19.96
C GLN A 320 -19.63 20.40 -19.39
N SER A 321 -20.58 20.33 -18.46
CA SER A 321 -21.09 19.05 -17.96
C SER A 321 -21.66 18.22 -19.12
N GLY A 322 -21.38 16.92 -19.10
CA GLY A 322 -21.71 15.99 -20.17
C GLY A 322 -20.64 15.87 -21.26
N ALA A 323 -19.69 16.80 -21.35
CA ALA A 323 -18.60 16.71 -22.33
C ALA A 323 -17.61 15.60 -21.98
N HIS A 324 -17.11 14.93 -23.01
CA HIS A 324 -16.12 13.86 -22.87
C HIS A 324 -14.71 14.44 -22.88
N TYR A 325 -13.83 13.89 -22.06
CA TYR A 325 -12.43 14.27 -21.99
C TYR A 325 -11.53 13.04 -21.79
N LYS A 326 -10.25 13.20 -22.13
CA LYS A 326 -9.21 12.21 -21.87
C LYS A 326 -8.47 12.60 -20.60
N GLU A 327 -8.14 11.62 -19.79
CA GLU A 327 -7.40 11.83 -18.54
C GLU A 327 -6.28 10.81 -18.38
N ALA A 328 -5.16 11.21 -17.76
CA ALA A 328 -4.14 10.27 -17.31
C ALA A 328 -3.82 10.53 -15.84
N CYS A 329 -4.25 9.61 -14.98
CA CYS A 329 -4.01 9.71 -13.56
C CYS A 329 -2.84 8.85 -13.13
N ARG A 330 -2.01 9.38 -12.23
CA ARG A 330 -1.17 8.57 -11.35
C ARG A 330 -2.00 8.17 -10.12
N LEU A 331 -2.08 6.88 -9.87
CA LEU A 331 -2.73 6.29 -8.70
C LEU A 331 -1.70 5.57 -7.84
N ILE A 332 -1.81 5.75 -6.52
CA ILE A 332 -1.01 5.07 -5.51
C ILE A 332 -1.87 4.06 -4.76
N ARG A 333 -1.28 2.93 -4.35
CA ARG A 333 -1.97 1.98 -3.47
C ARG A 333 -1.82 2.39 -2.01
N ARG A 334 -2.94 2.63 -1.31
CA ARG A 334 -2.97 2.89 0.13
C ARG A 334 -4.13 2.16 0.80
N ALA A 335 -3.87 1.54 1.95
CA ALA A 335 -4.88 0.82 2.75
C ALA A 335 -5.76 -0.16 1.94
N GLY A 336 -5.19 -0.80 0.92
CA GLY A 336 -5.89 -1.75 0.06
C GLY A 336 -6.61 -1.15 -1.15
N ALA A 337 -6.77 0.18 -1.24
CA ALA A 337 -7.41 0.89 -2.34
C ALA A 337 -6.42 1.73 -3.16
N PHE A 338 -6.81 2.12 -4.37
CA PHE A 338 -6.06 3.09 -5.16
C PHE A 338 -6.62 4.49 -4.97
N GLU A 339 -5.74 5.48 -4.89
CA GLU A 339 -6.10 6.89 -4.84
C GLU A 339 -5.24 7.71 -5.77
N VAL A 340 -5.80 8.79 -6.31
CA VAL A 340 -5.10 9.68 -7.24
C VAL A 340 -4.05 10.49 -6.48
N ALA A 341 -2.82 10.48 -6.97
CA ALA A 341 -1.69 11.26 -6.47
C ALA A 341 -1.35 12.39 -7.45
N SER A 342 -0.48 13.31 -7.04
CA SER A 342 0.07 14.31 -7.94
C SER A 342 0.80 13.66 -9.13
N ASP A 343 0.79 14.36 -10.25
CA ASP A 343 1.41 13.93 -11.49
C ASP A 343 2.89 13.59 -11.33
N TRP A 344 3.34 12.66 -12.17
CA TRP A 344 4.76 12.38 -12.32
C TRP A 344 5.54 13.62 -12.76
N GLN A 345 6.77 13.72 -12.26
CA GLN A 345 7.69 14.81 -12.56
C GLN A 345 9.04 14.22 -12.96
N LEU A 346 9.21 13.92 -14.26
CA LEU A 346 10.46 13.36 -14.79
C LEU A 346 11.56 14.42 -14.79
N VAL A 347 12.61 14.25 -14.00
CA VAL A 347 13.72 15.22 -13.85
C VAL A 347 14.99 14.84 -14.58
N GLY A 348 15.14 13.59 -14.98
CA GLY A 348 16.27 13.14 -15.79
C GLY A 348 15.92 11.94 -16.65
N LEU A 349 16.51 11.88 -17.84
CA LEU A 349 16.43 10.76 -18.77
C LEU A 349 17.85 10.47 -19.25
N THR A 350 18.24 9.20 -19.23
CA THR A 350 19.56 8.77 -19.67
C THR A 350 19.44 7.58 -20.61
N ILE A 351 20.21 7.55 -21.69
CA ILE A 351 20.33 6.40 -22.58
C ILE A 351 21.77 5.92 -22.66
N MET A 352 21.97 4.60 -22.68
CA MET A 352 23.27 3.92 -22.75
C MET A 352 23.09 2.46 -23.14
N SER A 353 24.18 1.71 -23.36
CA SER A 353 24.09 0.24 -23.44
C SER A 353 24.02 -0.40 -22.05
N PRO A 354 23.41 -1.60 -21.90
CA PRO A 354 23.42 -2.36 -20.65
C PRO A 354 24.84 -2.57 -20.09
N ASP A 355 25.78 -2.99 -20.93
CA ASP A 355 27.16 -3.25 -20.52
C ASP A 355 27.84 -1.99 -19.98
N PHE A 356 27.57 -0.83 -20.59
CA PHE A 356 28.09 0.44 -20.12
C PHE A 356 27.52 0.81 -18.75
N LEU A 357 26.21 0.59 -18.53
CA LEU A 357 25.57 0.81 -17.24
C LEU A 357 26.18 -0.08 -16.16
N GLU A 358 26.40 -1.36 -16.44
CA GLU A 358 27.00 -2.31 -15.49
C GLU A 358 28.43 -1.88 -15.10
N GLN A 359 29.24 -1.51 -16.09
CA GLN A 359 30.62 -1.06 -15.86
C GLN A 359 30.70 0.28 -15.11
N ASN A 360 29.71 1.15 -15.28
CA ASN A 360 29.68 2.50 -14.70
C ASN A 360 28.61 2.66 -13.60
N LEU A 361 28.16 1.56 -13.00
CA LEU A 361 27.03 1.56 -12.07
C LEU A 361 27.23 2.52 -10.89
N ALA A 362 28.43 2.55 -10.31
CA ALA A 362 28.73 3.45 -9.19
C ALA A 362 28.66 4.94 -9.60
N ALA A 363 29.13 5.27 -10.81
CA ALA A 363 29.04 6.63 -11.35
C ALA A 363 27.57 6.99 -11.63
N TYR A 364 26.79 6.06 -12.18
CA TYR A 364 25.36 6.26 -12.42
C TYR A 364 24.55 6.46 -11.13
N GLN A 365 24.83 5.69 -10.08
CA GLN A 365 24.21 5.87 -8.75
C GLN A 365 24.56 7.23 -8.14
N THR A 366 25.83 7.65 -8.23
CA THR A 366 26.28 8.97 -7.75
C THR A 366 25.62 10.11 -8.54
N TYR A 367 25.48 9.93 -9.85
CA TYR A 367 24.76 10.86 -10.71
C TYR A 367 23.29 11.02 -10.29
N ILE A 368 22.57 9.91 -10.04
CA ILE A 368 21.19 9.96 -9.54
C ILE A 368 21.10 10.71 -8.22
N GLU A 369 22.01 10.45 -7.28
CA GLU A 369 22.07 11.18 -6.00
C GLU A 369 22.23 12.69 -6.23
N GLN A 370 23.18 13.09 -7.07
CA GLN A 370 23.42 14.49 -7.40
C GLN A 370 22.20 15.14 -8.08
N LEU A 371 21.60 14.45 -9.04
CA LEU A 371 20.40 14.89 -9.77
C LEU A 371 19.23 15.15 -8.80
N VAL A 372 18.92 14.17 -7.96
CA VAL A 372 17.80 14.26 -7.01
C VAL A 372 18.06 15.33 -5.95
N VAL A 373 19.27 15.39 -5.39
CA VAL A 373 19.60 16.38 -4.36
C VAL A 373 19.57 17.80 -4.93
N THR A 374 20.08 18.01 -6.15
CA THR A 374 20.01 19.32 -6.82
C THR A 374 18.56 19.75 -6.99
N GLN A 375 17.73 18.84 -7.51
CA GLN A 375 16.30 19.08 -7.70
C GLN A 375 15.59 19.46 -6.38
N LEU A 376 15.87 18.75 -5.28
CA LEU A 376 15.28 19.09 -3.97
C LEU A 376 15.78 20.44 -3.46
N GLN A 377 17.07 20.74 -3.61
CA GLN A 377 17.67 22.00 -3.18
C GLN A 377 17.06 23.19 -3.94
N GLU A 378 16.85 23.06 -5.24
CA GLU A 378 16.15 24.08 -6.05
C GLU A 378 14.70 24.29 -5.58
N GLN A 379 13.94 23.21 -5.34
CA GLN A 379 12.59 23.30 -4.81
C GLN A 379 12.55 23.99 -3.44
N ILE A 380 13.50 23.69 -2.56
CA ILE A 380 13.60 24.31 -1.23
C ILE A 380 13.96 25.80 -1.36
N ASN A 381 14.94 26.13 -2.21
CA ASN A 381 15.42 27.50 -2.43
C ASN A 381 14.34 28.40 -3.04
N ALA A 382 13.66 27.93 -4.08
CA ALA A 382 12.64 28.70 -4.77
C ALA A 382 11.32 28.76 -3.98
N GLY A 383 11.09 27.82 -3.05
CA GLY A 383 9.88 27.76 -2.24
C GLY A 383 8.62 27.68 -3.12
N SER A 384 7.63 28.55 -2.84
CA SER A 384 6.39 28.64 -3.64
C SER A 384 6.59 29.06 -5.09
N HIS A 385 7.78 29.54 -5.47
CA HIS A 385 8.10 30.01 -6.82
C HIS A 385 8.94 29.01 -7.61
N TYR A 386 9.06 27.76 -7.16
CA TYR A 386 9.75 26.74 -7.94
C TYR A 386 9.17 26.64 -9.35
N GLN A 387 10.04 26.85 -10.34
CA GLN A 387 9.79 26.63 -11.76
C GLN A 387 10.92 25.78 -12.30
N LYS A 388 10.59 24.79 -13.11
CA LYS A 388 11.58 23.92 -13.71
C LYS A 388 12.16 24.60 -14.96
N ASP A 389 13.08 25.53 -14.73
CA ASP A 389 13.69 26.31 -15.80
C ASP A 389 15.07 25.76 -16.23
N ASN A 390 15.73 24.99 -15.35
CA ASN A 390 17.03 24.40 -15.63
C ASN A 390 16.91 22.89 -15.80
N GLU A 391 17.45 22.39 -16.92
CA GLU A 391 17.76 20.97 -17.01
C GLU A 391 19.00 20.68 -16.15
N PRO A 392 18.90 19.70 -15.24
CA PRO A 392 20.08 19.26 -14.51
C PRO A 392 21.13 18.69 -15.47
N LEU A 393 22.38 18.66 -15.01
CA LEU A 393 23.51 18.09 -15.75
C LEU A 393 23.13 16.72 -16.32
N SER A 394 23.42 16.44 -17.60
CA SER A 394 23.16 15.11 -18.16
C SER A 394 24.16 14.08 -17.62
N PHE A 395 23.84 12.79 -17.69
CA PHE A 395 24.80 11.75 -17.28
C PHE A 395 26.07 11.77 -18.13
N ALA A 396 25.95 12.05 -19.43
CA ALA A 396 27.09 12.18 -20.33
C ALA A 396 28.02 13.33 -19.89
N ASP A 397 27.45 14.49 -19.55
CA ASP A 397 28.23 15.63 -19.06
C ASP A 397 28.83 15.34 -17.68
N TYR A 398 28.09 14.65 -16.81
CA TYR A 398 28.61 14.17 -15.52
C TYR A 398 29.82 13.26 -15.70
N LEU A 399 29.77 12.29 -16.61
CA LEU A 399 30.89 11.41 -16.93
C LEU A 399 32.09 12.19 -17.49
N SER A 400 31.84 13.23 -18.30
CA SER A 400 32.90 14.12 -18.79
C SER A 400 33.62 14.83 -17.64
N THR A 401 32.95 15.15 -16.53
CA THR A 401 33.62 15.73 -15.34
C THR A 401 34.57 14.74 -14.65
N LEU A 402 34.36 13.44 -14.85
CA LEU A 402 35.22 12.36 -14.37
C LEU A 402 36.31 11.97 -15.37
N GLY A 403 36.31 12.57 -16.57
CA GLY A 403 37.22 12.20 -17.67
C GLY A 403 36.82 10.90 -18.38
N THR A 404 35.58 10.44 -18.23
CA THR A 404 35.06 9.23 -18.86
C THR A 404 34.26 9.58 -20.12
N ALA A 405 34.58 8.94 -21.24
CA ALA A 405 33.80 9.08 -22.48
C ALA A 405 32.49 8.29 -22.39
N SER A 406 31.40 8.89 -22.88
CA SER A 406 30.07 8.27 -22.97
C SER A 406 29.68 7.84 -24.39
N GLU A 407 30.60 7.96 -25.35
CA GLU A 407 30.37 7.57 -26.75
C GLU A 407 30.24 6.04 -26.87
N LEU A 408 29.25 5.59 -27.63
CA LEU A 408 29.09 4.19 -27.99
C LEU A 408 29.85 3.89 -29.29
N VAL A 409 30.81 2.97 -29.24
CA VAL A 409 31.56 2.51 -30.41
C VAL A 409 31.02 1.16 -30.88
N LEU A 410 30.63 1.07 -32.14
CA LEU A 410 30.10 -0.12 -32.79
C LEU A 410 30.93 -0.49 -34.02
N THR A 411 30.86 -1.75 -34.43
CA THR A 411 31.33 -2.17 -35.75
C THR A 411 30.13 -2.33 -36.70
N THR A 412 30.36 -2.14 -37.99
CA THR A 412 29.31 -2.33 -39.00
C THR A 412 28.63 -3.71 -38.89
N SER A 413 27.33 -3.77 -39.15
CA SER A 413 26.47 -4.96 -39.04
C SER A 413 26.24 -5.52 -37.62
N ILE A 414 26.69 -4.84 -36.57
CA ILE A 414 26.35 -5.19 -35.18
C ILE A 414 25.01 -4.57 -34.76
N THR A 415 24.24 -5.33 -34.01
CA THR A 415 23.08 -4.86 -33.26
C THR A 415 23.41 -4.76 -31.77
N GLN A 416 23.14 -3.60 -31.18
CA GLN A 416 23.39 -3.28 -29.78
C GLN A 416 22.06 -2.91 -29.08
N PRO A 417 21.65 -3.63 -28.02
CA PRO A 417 20.56 -3.15 -27.17
C PRO A 417 20.98 -1.90 -26.41
N LEU A 418 20.05 -0.95 -26.32
CA LEU A 418 20.12 0.23 -25.47
C LEU A 418 19.09 0.14 -24.34
N VAL A 419 19.34 0.89 -23.29
CA VAL A 419 18.40 1.11 -22.17
C VAL A 419 18.13 2.59 -22.02
N ALA A 420 16.89 2.94 -21.65
CA ALA A 420 16.51 4.29 -21.25
C ALA A 420 16.08 4.31 -19.79
N ARG A 421 16.71 5.18 -19.00
CA ARG A 421 16.52 5.25 -17.55
C ARG A 421 16.00 6.62 -17.15
N GLY A 422 14.84 6.64 -16.50
CA GLY A 422 14.17 7.86 -16.07
C GLY A 422 14.19 8.03 -14.55
N VAL A 423 14.38 9.25 -14.09
CA VAL A 423 14.30 9.60 -12.66
C VAL A 423 13.14 10.56 -12.46
N TYR A 424 12.15 10.16 -11.67
CA TYR A 424 11.03 10.99 -11.24
C TYR A 424 11.27 11.51 -9.83
N VAL A 425 10.96 12.80 -9.57
CA VAL A 425 11.04 13.42 -8.24
C VAL A 425 9.78 14.22 -7.98
N ASP A 426 9.01 13.83 -6.98
CA ASP A 426 7.75 14.50 -6.64
C ASP A 426 8.00 15.93 -6.10
N LEU A 427 7.05 16.82 -6.35
CA LEU A 427 7.09 18.17 -5.80
C LEU A 427 6.90 18.15 -4.27
N LEU A 428 7.74 18.91 -3.57
CA LEU A 428 7.69 19.01 -2.12
C LEU A 428 6.58 19.96 -1.67
N SER A 429 5.77 19.51 -0.71
CA SER A 429 4.81 20.37 -0.04
C SER A 429 5.52 21.50 0.74
N PRO A 430 4.86 22.66 0.98
CA PRO A 430 5.44 23.74 1.77
C PRO A 430 5.99 23.29 3.13
N ASP A 431 5.24 22.47 3.86
CA ASP A 431 5.63 21.94 5.16
C ASP A 431 6.89 21.07 5.06
N TRP A 432 6.97 20.23 4.02
CA TRP A 432 8.13 19.38 3.79
C TRP A 432 9.37 20.21 3.43
N ARG A 433 9.23 21.20 2.54
CA ARG A 433 10.32 22.13 2.21
C ARG A 433 10.83 22.84 3.45
N GLN A 434 9.93 23.32 4.31
CA GLN A 434 10.29 23.97 5.56
C GLN A 434 11.05 23.01 6.48
N TYR A 435 10.57 21.77 6.64
CA TYR A 435 11.26 20.73 7.42
C TYR A 435 12.67 20.46 6.91
N LEU A 436 12.86 20.25 5.60
CA LEU A 436 14.19 20.01 5.04
C LEU A 436 15.09 21.23 5.18
N ALA A 437 14.57 22.43 4.94
CA ALA A 437 15.30 23.68 5.12
C ALA A 437 15.81 23.83 6.56
N SER A 438 14.93 23.66 7.56
CA SER A 438 15.29 23.88 8.96
C SER A 438 16.12 22.75 9.56
N THR A 439 15.73 21.49 9.31
CA THR A 439 16.24 20.33 10.04
C THR A 439 17.40 19.64 9.33
N VAL A 440 17.46 19.73 8.00
CA VAL A 440 18.57 19.14 7.21
C VAL A 440 19.56 20.23 6.79
N LEU A 441 19.06 21.37 6.31
CA LEU A 441 19.91 22.42 5.73
C LEU A 441 20.28 23.55 6.69
N ASN A 442 19.85 23.49 7.97
CA ASN A 442 20.14 24.51 8.99
C ASN A 442 19.76 25.94 8.54
N ASN A 443 18.66 26.09 7.80
CA ASN A 443 18.19 27.33 7.17
C ASN A 443 19.20 27.97 6.19
N ALA A 444 20.11 27.19 5.60
CA ALA A 444 21.09 27.66 4.62
C ALA A 444 20.98 26.86 3.29
N PRO A 445 19.84 26.93 2.58
CA PRO A 445 19.58 26.04 1.44
C PRO A 445 20.39 26.39 0.17
N THR A 446 21.08 27.54 0.13
CA THR A 446 22.01 27.93 -0.94
C THR A 446 23.47 27.61 -0.63
N ALA A 447 23.78 27.20 0.60
CA ALA A 447 25.15 26.87 0.98
C ALA A 447 25.59 25.53 0.35
N PRO A 448 26.90 25.33 0.12
CA PRO A 448 27.43 24.03 -0.27
C PRO A 448 27.03 22.95 0.74
N LEU A 449 26.43 21.87 0.25
CA LEU A 449 25.97 20.78 1.10
C LEU A 449 27.14 19.95 1.63
N THR A 450 27.15 19.68 2.93
CA THR A 450 28.05 18.68 3.52
C THR A 450 27.65 17.26 3.07
N PRO A 451 28.57 16.28 3.10
CA PRO A 451 28.24 14.88 2.75
C PRO A 451 27.04 14.32 3.53
N THR A 452 26.95 14.63 4.83
CA THR A 452 25.84 14.20 5.69
C THR A 452 24.51 14.80 5.26
N GLN A 453 24.49 16.09 4.90
CA GLN A 453 23.27 16.75 4.45
C GLN A 453 22.80 16.20 3.09
N ARG A 454 23.75 15.99 2.18
CA ARG A 454 23.48 15.38 0.86
C ARG A 454 22.85 14.00 1.01
N ALA A 455 23.48 13.12 1.78
CA ALA A 455 22.97 11.78 2.04
C ALA A 455 21.57 11.83 2.68
N LYS A 456 21.36 12.71 3.67
CA LYS A 456 20.06 12.83 4.33
C LYS A 456 18.96 13.36 3.40
N LEU A 457 19.26 14.34 2.54
CA LEU A 457 18.31 14.80 1.52
C LEU A 457 17.92 13.67 0.57
N PHE A 458 18.91 12.91 0.08
CA PHE A 458 18.67 11.80 -0.84
C PHE A 458 17.81 10.70 -0.21
N THR A 459 18.11 10.31 1.04
CA THR A 459 17.30 9.33 1.78
C THR A 459 15.84 9.75 1.94
N LEU A 460 15.59 11.06 2.11
CA LEU A 460 14.24 11.61 2.33
C LEU A 460 13.52 11.98 1.03
N ALA A 461 14.14 11.79 -0.14
CA ALA A 461 13.60 12.23 -1.41
C ALA A 461 12.41 11.35 -1.85
N PRO A 462 11.25 11.96 -2.22
CA PRO A 462 10.17 11.23 -2.87
C PRO A 462 10.48 11.02 -4.35
N MET A 463 11.46 10.15 -4.61
CA MET A 463 11.96 9.88 -5.96
C MET A 463 11.64 8.45 -6.39
N THR A 464 11.56 8.20 -7.70
CA THR A 464 11.47 6.85 -8.27
C THR A 464 12.30 6.80 -9.55
N GLU A 465 13.28 5.91 -9.60
CA GLU A 465 14.03 5.59 -10.81
C GLU A 465 13.33 4.45 -11.54
N VAL A 466 13.22 4.52 -12.86
CA VAL A 466 12.40 3.63 -13.68
C VAL A 466 13.10 3.32 -15.00
N ASP A 467 13.08 2.05 -15.40
CA ASP A 467 13.43 1.67 -16.76
C ASP A 467 12.30 2.08 -17.73
N LEU A 468 12.60 3.01 -18.63
CA LEU A 468 11.67 3.55 -19.63
C LEU A 468 11.95 3.05 -21.03
N THR A 469 12.81 2.04 -21.20
CA THR A 469 13.29 1.53 -22.51
C THR A 469 12.15 1.23 -23.47
N ALA A 470 11.06 0.65 -22.96
CA ALA A 470 9.87 0.29 -23.73
C ALA A 470 8.83 1.41 -23.88
N LEU A 471 9.05 2.59 -23.28
CA LEU A 471 8.09 3.71 -23.24
C LEU A 471 8.60 4.96 -23.97
N VAL A 472 9.92 5.11 -24.13
CA VAL A 472 10.50 6.24 -24.88
C VAL A 472 10.34 6.06 -26.39
N ALA A 473 10.27 7.18 -27.11
CA ALA A 473 10.38 7.22 -28.56
C ALA A 473 11.86 7.30 -28.96
N TRP A 474 12.35 6.28 -29.67
CA TRP A 474 13.74 6.18 -30.14
C TRP A 474 13.91 6.81 -31.53
N HIS A 475 14.95 7.62 -31.72
CA HIS A 475 15.25 8.31 -32.99
C HIS A 475 16.74 8.25 -33.33
N SER A 476 17.06 8.00 -34.61
CA SER A 476 18.40 8.16 -35.17
C SER A 476 18.49 9.43 -36.02
N GLN A 477 19.56 10.19 -35.87
CA GLN A 477 19.82 11.37 -36.73
C GLN A 477 20.29 11.00 -38.13
N ALA A 478 20.96 9.86 -38.28
CA ALA A 478 21.45 9.37 -39.57
C ALA A 478 21.13 7.87 -39.70
N PRO A 479 19.90 7.53 -40.15
CA PRO A 479 19.44 6.15 -40.34
C PRO A 479 20.35 5.30 -41.24
N ASP A 480 21.02 5.93 -42.21
CA ASP A 480 21.98 5.24 -43.09
C ASP A 480 23.24 4.76 -42.35
N ILE A 481 23.60 5.39 -41.22
CA ILE A 481 24.74 5.00 -40.37
C ILE A 481 24.27 4.04 -39.29
N VAL A 482 23.24 4.41 -38.53
CA VAL A 482 22.63 3.57 -37.50
C VAL A 482 21.12 3.74 -37.51
N ASP A 483 20.35 2.68 -37.30
CA ASP A 483 18.89 2.75 -37.16
C ASP A 483 18.37 1.76 -36.11
N PHE A 484 17.15 1.98 -35.62
CA PHE A 484 16.49 1.10 -34.67
C PHE A 484 15.69 0.02 -35.41
N SER A 485 16.22 -1.21 -35.44
CA SER A 485 15.56 -2.36 -36.08
C SER A 485 14.36 -2.88 -35.28
N ALA A 486 14.34 -2.59 -33.97
CA ALA A 486 13.20 -2.71 -33.08
C ALA A 486 13.36 -1.67 -31.95
N PRO A 487 12.32 -1.42 -31.12
CA PRO A 487 12.46 -0.52 -29.97
C PRO A 487 13.70 -0.84 -29.13
N ALA A 488 14.56 0.17 -28.95
CA ALA A 488 15.84 0.09 -28.25
C ALA A 488 16.92 -0.85 -28.85
N LEU A 489 16.69 -1.49 -30.00
CA LEU A 489 17.71 -2.30 -30.70
C LEU A 489 18.36 -1.50 -31.81
N LEU A 490 19.53 -0.92 -31.52
CA LEU A 490 20.29 -0.10 -32.46
C LEU A 490 21.13 -1.00 -33.38
N THR A 491 21.05 -0.80 -34.69
CA THR A 491 21.82 -1.57 -35.69
C THR A 491 22.73 -0.62 -36.47
N ALA A 492 24.01 -1.00 -36.59
CA ALA A 492 25.01 -0.24 -37.34
C ALA A 492 25.10 -0.71 -38.79
N HIS A 493 25.13 0.23 -39.74
CA HIS A 493 25.10 -0.02 -41.18
C HIS A 493 26.36 0.49 -41.89
N LEU A 494 26.62 1.80 -41.80
CA LEU A 494 27.77 2.45 -42.43
C LEU A 494 28.70 3.03 -41.36
N SER A 495 29.99 3.12 -41.67
CA SER A 495 30.94 3.79 -40.79
C SER A 495 30.69 5.30 -40.74
N GLY A 496 30.93 5.90 -39.58
CA GLY A 496 30.69 7.33 -39.36
C GLY A 496 30.39 7.67 -37.90
N LEU A 497 30.25 8.97 -37.64
CA LEU A 497 29.85 9.50 -36.34
C LEU A 497 28.43 10.07 -36.45
N THR A 498 27.55 9.69 -35.53
CA THR A 498 26.15 10.10 -35.49
C THR A 498 25.65 10.20 -34.05
N GLU A 499 24.39 10.59 -33.87
CA GLU A 499 23.72 10.66 -32.58
C GLU A 499 22.39 9.92 -32.66
N VAL A 500 22.07 9.20 -31.59
CA VAL A 500 20.73 8.65 -31.34
C VAL A 500 20.12 9.33 -30.14
N SER A 501 18.79 9.34 -30.07
CA SER A 501 18.06 9.98 -28.99
C SER A 501 16.84 9.18 -28.55
N ALA A 502 16.43 9.41 -27.31
CA ALA A 502 15.18 8.92 -26.74
C ALA A 502 14.37 10.09 -26.19
N LEU A 503 13.08 10.12 -26.48
CA LEU A 503 12.17 11.20 -26.09
C LEU A 503 10.97 10.66 -25.30
N ILE A 504 10.58 11.37 -24.26
CA ILE A 504 9.36 11.07 -23.49
C ILE A 504 8.78 12.35 -22.86
N ARG A 505 7.46 12.42 -22.72
CA ARG A 505 6.82 13.52 -21.97
C ARG A 505 7.09 13.35 -20.48
N ARG A 506 7.12 14.47 -19.75
CA ARG A 506 7.55 14.49 -18.34
C ARG A 506 6.50 14.03 -17.32
N SER A 507 5.21 14.14 -17.68
CA SER A 507 4.06 13.84 -16.81
C SER A 507 3.44 12.48 -17.13
N ASN A 508 2.29 12.17 -16.52
CA ASN A 508 1.53 10.93 -16.64
C ASN A 508 1.31 10.50 -18.10
N SER A 509 1.03 11.46 -18.98
CA SER A 509 0.82 11.27 -20.42
C SER A 509 2.01 10.62 -21.14
N GLY A 510 3.24 10.82 -20.63
CA GLY A 510 4.45 10.20 -21.18
C GLY A 510 4.50 8.70 -20.95
N LEU A 511 3.82 8.21 -19.92
CA LEU A 511 3.73 6.78 -19.61
C LEU A 511 2.56 6.09 -20.31
N VAL A 512 1.47 6.80 -20.59
CA VAL A 512 0.23 6.21 -21.15
C VAL A 512 -0.15 6.74 -22.54
N GLY A 513 0.80 7.29 -23.29
CA GLY A 513 0.71 7.58 -24.74
C GLY A 513 -0.38 8.56 -25.22
N LYS A 514 -1.33 8.96 -24.37
CA LYS A 514 -2.39 9.91 -24.71
C LYS A 514 -1.88 11.32 -24.53
N ALA A 515 -1.82 12.08 -25.62
CA ALA A 515 -1.63 13.53 -25.55
C ALA A 515 -2.88 14.15 -24.94
N LEU A 516 -2.75 14.74 -23.76
CA LEU A 516 -3.87 15.32 -23.03
C LEU A 516 -4.05 16.81 -23.29
N GLY A 517 -3.17 17.45 -24.07
CA GLY A 517 -3.29 18.85 -24.46
C GLY A 517 -2.01 19.39 -25.10
N ALA A 518 -2.06 20.64 -25.59
CA ALA A 518 -0.92 21.26 -26.27
C ALA A 518 0.30 21.52 -25.34
N ALA A 519 0.05 21.89 -24.07
CA ALA A 519 1.12 22.07 -23.08
C ALA A 519 1.79 20.74 -22.71
N ASP A 520 0.99 19.68 -22.62
CA ASP A 520 1.45 18.31 -22.38
C ASP A 520 2.25 17.77 -23.58
N ALA A 521 1.83 18.11 -24.81
CA ALA A 521 2.58 17.78 -26.02
C ALA A 521 3.93 18.52 -26.13
N ALA A 522 4.04 19.73 -25.59
CA ALA A 522 5.25 20.55 -25.62
C ALA A 522 6.29 20.18 -24.54
N ASN A 523 5.87 19.49 -23.46
CA ASN A 523 6.74 19.18 -22.32
C ASN A 523 7.46 17.82 -22.45
N THR A 524 8.38 17.73 -23.41
CA THR A 524 9.17 16.52 -23.69
C THR A 524 10.59 16.65 -23.16
N LEU A 525 11.13 15.57 -22.57
CA LEU A 525 12.53 15.41 -22.22
C LEU A 525 13.21 14.51 -23.24
N SER A 526 14.43 14.86 -23.64
CA SER A 526 15.24 14.10 -24.58
C SER A 526 16.57 13.72 -23.95
N ALA A 527 17.01 12.48 -24.16
CA ALA A 527 18.38 12.03 -23.91
C ALA A 527 19.06 11.72 -25.24
N LYS A 528 20.36 11.95 -25.31
CA LYS A 528 21.18 11.81 -26.53
C LYS A 528 22.40 10.94 -26.23
N LEU A 529 22.82 10.17 -27.23
CA LEU A 529 24.00 9.31 -27.18
C LEU A 529 24.77 9.44 -28.50
N ALA A 530 26.03 9.86 -28.42
CA ALA A 530 26.93 9.84 -29.55
C ALA A 530 27.30 8.39 -29.90
N VAL A 531 27.27 8.06 -31.19
CA VAL A 531 27.55 6.72 -31.70
C VAL A 531 28.59 6.82 -32.82
N ARG A 532 29.69 6.09 -32.68
CA ARG A 532 30.71 5.92 -33.70
C ARG A 532 30.64 4.52 -34.26
N VAL A 533 30.56 4.39 -35.57
CA VAL A 533 30.63 3.10 -36.28
C VAL A 533 31.97 3.02 -37.00
N GLU A 534 32.72 1.97 -36.70
CA GLU A 534 34.02 1.65 -37.29
C GLU A 534 33.94 0.53 -38.35
#